data_AF-A0A7K4F8F4-F1
#
_entry.id   AF-A0A7K4F8F4-F1
#
_cell.length_a   1.000
_cell.length_b   1.000
_cell.length_c   1.000
_cell.angle_alpha   90.00
_cell.angle_beta   90.00
_cell.angle_gamma   90.00
#
_symmetry.space_group_name_H-M   'P 1'
#
loop_
_entity.id
_entity.type
_entity.pdbx_description
1 polymer ?
#
loop_
_entity_poly.entity_id
_entity_poly.type
_entity_poly.pdbx_seq_one_letter_code
_entity_poly.pdbx_strand_id
1 'polypeptide(L)' 'MIALAIVFAAGLFVVGFDQGHIFSIVYGEQAFTDLYIHELTHDMRHAAGFPCH' A
#
# COMPACT_ATOMS: atom_id res chain seq x y z
N MET A 1 0.11 -20.46 -10.52
CA MET A 1 1.07 -20.23 -9.42
C MET A 1 1.94 -18.99 -9.65
N ILE A 2 2.72 -18.91 -10.73
CA ILE A 2 3.67 -17.80 -10.96
C ILE A 2 2.99 -16.42 -10.98
N ALA A 3 1.90 -16.27 -11.74
CA ALA A 3 1.18 -14.99 -11.82
C ALA A 3 0.69 -14.49 -10.45
N LEU A 4 0.16 -15.40 -9.62
CA LEU A 4 -0.35 -15.05 -8.30
C LEU A 4 0.77 -14.63 -7.35
N ALA A 5 1.94 -15.27 -7.45
CA ALA A 5 3.13 -14.88 -6.69
C ALA A 5 3.62 -13.47 -7.07
N ILE A 6 3.58 -13.11 -8.35
CA ILE A 6 3.93 -11.77 -8.83
C ILE A 6 2.96 -10.74 -8.27
N VAL A 7 1.65 -11.00 -8.34
CA VAL A 7 0.62 -10.10 -7.80
C VAL A 7 0.83 -9.88 -6.30
N PHE A 8 1.10 -10.96 -5.55
CA PHE A 8 1.37 -10.86 -4.11
C PHE A 8 2.62 -10.04 -3.80
N ALA A 9 3.73 -10.29 -4.50
CA ALA A 9 4.98 -9.57 -4.31
C ALA A 9 4.84 -8.07 -4.66
N ALA A 10 4.15 -7.76 -5.76
CA ALA A 10 3.88 -6.39 -6.16
C ALA A 10 2.99 -5.66 -5.13
N GLY A 11 1.95 -6.32 -4.61
CA GLY A 11 1.10 -5.76 -3.55
C GLY A 11 1.89 -5.44 -2.27
N LEU A 12 2.75 -6.36 -1.82
CA LEU A 12 3.64 -6.14 -0.69
C LEU A 12 4.60 -4.97 -0.90
N PHE A 13 5.16 -4.85 -2.11
CA PHE A 13 6.04 -3.72 -2.46
C PHE A 13 5.28 -2.39 -2.38
N VAL A 14 4.10 -2.29 -2.99
CA VAL A 14 3.32 -1.05 -3.02
C VAL A 14 2.91 -0.61 -1.61
N VAL A 15 2.43 -1.53 -0.77
CA VAL A 15 1.92 -1.19 0.57
C VAL A 15 3.04 -0.97 1.58
N GLY A 16 4.12 -1.75 1.51
CA GLY A 16 5.21 -1.72 2.50
C GLY A 16 6.39 -0.84 2.12
N PHE A 17 6.74 -0.76 0.83
CA PHE A 17 8.02 -0.21 0.38
C PHE A 17 7.89 1.08 -0.44
N ASP A 18 6.82 1.25 -1.23
CA ASP A 18 6.71 2.38 -2.17
C ASP A 18 6.61 3.75 -1.47
N GLN A 19 6.15 3.85 -0.22
CA GLN A 19 6.11 5.08 0.59
C GLN A 19 5.58 6.32 -0.17
N GLY A 20 4.69 6.13 -1.14
CA GLY A 20 4.13 7.20 -1.96
C GLY A 20 4.91 7.54 -3.25
N HIS A 21 6.03 6.89 -3.57
CA HIS A 21 6.84 7.21 -4.74
C HIS A 21 6.10 7.00 -6.06
N ILE A 22 5.47 5.85 -6.30
CA ILE A 22 4.68 5.64 -7.52
C ILE A 22 3.49 6.60 -7.57
N PHE A 23 2.82 6.79 -6.42
CA PHE A 23 1.62 7.64 -6.38
C PHE A 23 1.94 9.14 -6.52
N SER A 24 3.16 9.56 -6.17
CA SER A 24 3.63 10.95 -6.31
C SER A 24 3.64 11.46 -7.75
N ILE A 25 3.71 10.55 -8.74
CA ILE A 25 3.65 10.91 -10.17
C ILE A 25 2.32 11.62 -10.51
N VAL A 26 1.25 11.28 -9.79
CA VAL A 26 -0.10 11.83 -10.01
C VAL A 26 -0.52 12.78 -8.89
N TYR A 27 -0.18 12.47 -7.64
CA TYR A 27 -0.65 13.19 -6.45
C TYR A 27 0.40 14.16 -5.87
N GLY A 28 1.60 14.23 -6.47
CA GLY A 28 2.65 15.15 -6.07
C GLY A 28 3.27 14.84 -4.71
N GLU A 29 3.87 15.85 -4.08
CA GLU A 29 4.58 15.71 -2.79
C GLU A 29 3.68 15.20 -1.65
N GLN A 30 2.37 15.46 -1.73
CA GLN A 30 1.40 15.01 -0.75
C GLN A 30 1.31 13.48 -0.66
N ALA A 31 1.75 12.75 -1.70
CA ALA A 31 1.76 11.29 -1.68
C ALA A 31 2.71 10.72 -0.62
N PHE A 32 3.77 11.44 -0.29
CA PHE A 32 4.76 11.02 0.72
C PHE A 32 4.29 11.29 2.14
N THR A 33 3.42 12.29 2.35
CA THR A 33 2.89 12.63 3.67
C THR A 33 1.65 11.84 4.00
N ASP A 34 0.73 11.73 3.04
CA ASP A 34 -0.59 11.15 3.28
C ASP A 34 -0.55 9.63 3.24
N LEU A 35 0.46 9.05 2.56
CA LEU A 35 0.67 7.61 2.40
C LEU A 35 -0.63 6.84 2.10
N TYR A 36 -1.49 7.43 1.26
CA TYR A 36 -2.89 7.05 1.13
C TYR A 36 -3.12 5.55 0.90
N ILE A 37 -2.27 4.91 0.09
CA ILE A 37 -2.36 3.47 -0.20
C ILE A 37 -1.95 2.60 1.00
N HIS A 38 -0.98 3.05 1.79
CA HIS A 38 -0.58 2.41 3.04
C HIS A 38 -1.73 2.46 4.06
N GLU A 39 -2.25 3.65 4.31
CA GLU A 39 -3.34 3.86 5.26
C GLU A 39 -4.64 3.17 4.82
N LEU A 40 -4.98 3.22 3.53
CA LEU A 40 -6.14 2.47 3.00
C LEU A 40 -6.00 0.97 3.27
N THR A 41 -4.81 0.40 3.04
CA THR A 41 -4.58 -1.03 3.30
C THR A 41 -4.55 -1.32 4.80
N HIS A 42 -4.05 -0.38 5.60
CA HIS A 42 -4.11 -0.42 7.06
C HIS A 42 -5.56 -0.39 7.59
N ASP A 43 -6.44 0.38 6.98
CA ASP A 43 -7.86 0.43 7.32
C ASP A 43 -8.60 -0.83 6.85
N MET A 44 -8.26 -1.38 5.68
CA MET A 44 -8.86 -2.63 5.21
C MET A 44 -8.52 -3.81 6.12
N ARG A 45 -7.31 -3.89 6.70
CA ARG A 45 -6.99 -4.94 7.69
C ARG A 45 -7.80 -4.76 8.98
N HIS A 46 -8.08 -3.52 9.40
CA HIS A 46 -8.99 -3.27 10.51
C HIS A 46 -10.42 -3.71 10.21
N ALA A 47 -10.94 -3.35 9.03
CA ALA A 47 -12.27 -3.76 8.59
C ALA A 47 -12.40 -5.29 8.50
N ALA A 48 -11.30 -5.97 8.16
CA ALA A 48 -11.22 -7.43 8.17
C ALA A 48 -11.00 -8.04 9.57
N GLY A 49 -10.95 -7.22 10.64
CA GLY A 49 -10.84 -7.66 12.02
C GLY A 49 -9.42 -8.04 12.45
N PHE A 50 -8.40 -7.74 11.65
CA PHE A 50 -7.01 -7.96 12.04
C PHE A 50 -6.55 -6.87 13.01
N PRO A 51 -5.91 -7.23 14.14
CA PRO A 51 -5.41 -6.25 15.08
C PRO A 51 -4.30 -5.39 14.46
N CYS A 52 -4.24 -4.11 14.84
CA CYS A 52 -3.08 -3.24 14.66
C CYS A 52 -2.62 -2.66 16.00
N HIS A 53 -1.53 -1.89 15.95
CA HIS A 53 -0.92 -1.24 17.12
C HIS A 53 -1.90 -0.34 17.87
#